data_AF-A0A2E7HD85-F1
#
_entry.id   AF-A0A2E7HD85-F1
#
_cell.length_a   1.000
_cell.length_b   1.000
_cell.length_c   1.000
_cell.angle_alpha   90.00
_cell.angle_beta   90.00
_cell.angle_gamma   90.00
#
_symmetry.space_group_name_H-M   'P 1'
#
loop_
_entity.id
_entity.type
_entity.pdbx_description
1 polymer ?
#
loop_
_entity_poly.entity_id
_entity_poly.type
_entity_poly.pdbx_seq_one_letter_code
_entity_poly.pdbx_strand_id
1 'polypeptide(L)'
;MNTSTPPAPALHRRLGLIGLTLYGVGVTVGAGIYVLVGKVAGHAGEVALLAFLIAALVAVMSALSFAELSSRFPRSAGEAVYVREAFGKPALSFLVGLAVAASGLISAGALLVGSAGYIASFVALAPWSLIIILLVLLTTLAI
;
A
#
# COMPACT_ATOMS: atom_id res chain seq x y z
N MET A 1 15.74 -19.30 40.93
CA MET A 1 14.67 -19.85 40.07
C MET A 1 14.65 -18.98 38.82
N ASN A 2 15.37 -19.39 37.77
CA ASN A 2 15.58 -18.56 36.58
C ASN A 2 14.50 -18.91 35.55
N THR A 3 13.48 -18.06 35.44
CA THR A 3 12.47 -18.17 34.37
C THR A 3 13.07 -17.66 33.07
N SER A 4 13.76 -18.51 32.31
CA SER A 4 14.15 -18.21 30.94
C SER A 4 12.89 -18.19 30.07
N THR A 5 12.40 -16.99 29.75
CA THR A 5 11.33 -16.80 28.77
C THR A 5 11.75 -17.47 27.46
N PRO A 6 10.94 -18.37 26.85
CA PRO A 6 11.30 -18.97 25.59
C PRO A 6 11.53 -17.87 24.54
N PRO A 7 12.58 -17.98 23.69
CA PRO A 7 12.84 -16.99 22.66
C PRO A 7 11.62 -16.86 21.75
N ALA A 8 11.16 -15.62 21.53
CA ALA A 8 10.02 -15.34 20.68
C ALA A 8 10.25 -15.97 19.29
N PRO A 9 9.21 -16.59 18.67
CA PRO A 9 9.35 -17.19 17.35
C PRO A 9 9.86 -16.15 16.36
N ALA A 10 11.06 -16.38 15.81
CA ALA A 10 11.69 -15.48 14.84
C ALA A 10 11.19 -15.81 13.43
N LEU A 11 10.71 -14.81 12.69
CA LEU A 11 10.33 -14.99 11.29
C LEU A 11 11.55 -15.34 10.44
N HIS A 12 11.43 -16.36 9.60
CA HIS A 12 12.44 -16.67 8.59
C HIS A 12 12.45 -15.59 7.50
N ARG A 13 13.62 -14.98 7.24
CA ARG A 13 13.81 -14.10 6.07
C ARG A 13 13.76 -14.90 4.77
N ARG A 14 12.59 -14.94 4.14
CA ARG A 14 12.35 -15.62 2.86
C ARG A 14 12.30 -14.68 1.65
N LEU A 15 12.11 -13.38 1.88
CA LEU A 15 12.01 -12.37 0.80
C LEU A 15 13.41 -11.89 0.39
N GLY A 16 13.85 -12.30 -0.80
CA GLY A 16 15.02 -11.74 -1.48
C GLY A 16 14.68 -10.51 -2.33
N LEU A 17 15.69 -9.93 -2.99
CA LEU A 17 15.55 -8.71 -3.79
C LEU A 17 14.44 -8.79 -4.84
N ILE A 18 14.41 -9.88 -5.61
CA ILE A 18 13.42 -10.08 -6.68
C ILE A 18 12.01 -10.14 -6.10
N GLY A 19 11.80 -10.96 -5.07
CA GLY A 19 10.48 -11.10 -4.42
C GLY A 19 9.99 -9.79 -3.81
N LEU A 20 10.88 -9.03 -3.17
CA LEU A 20 10.56 -7.74 -2.59
C LEU A 20 10.25 -6.68 -3.66
N THR A 21 10.99 -6.67 -4.77
CA THR A 21 10.76 -5.74 -5.88
C THR A 21 9.42 -6.04 -6.56
N LEU A 22 9.14 -7.31 -6.85
CA LEU A 22 7.86 -7.73 -7.44
C LEU A 22 6.69 -7.43 -6.51
N TYR A 23 6.86 -7.64 -5.20
CA TYR A 23 5.87 -7.25 -4.20
C TYR A 23 5.59 -5.73 -4.26
N GLY A 24 6.63 -4.90 -4.26
CA GLY A 24 6.48 -3.45 -4.36
C GLY A 24 5.76 -3.02 -5.64
N VAL A 25 6.20 -3.52 -6.80
CA VAL A 25 5.55 -3.23 -8.10
C VAL A 25 4.08 -3.68 -8.09
N GLY A 26 3.78 -4.87 -7.57
CA GLY A 26 2.41 -5.38 -7.49
C GLY A 26 1.50 -4.49 -6.64
N VAL A 27 1.96 -4.06 -5.47
CA VAL A 27 1.21 -3.17 -4.57
C VAL A 27 1.01 -1.78 -5.19
N THR A 28 2.02 -1.24 -5.89
CA THR A 28 1.91 0.10 -6.51
C THR A 28 1.01 0.10 -7.75
N VAL A 29 1.10 -0.91 -8.62
CA VAL A 29 0.29 -0.98 -9.84
C VAL A 29 -1.19 -1.16 -9.48
N GLY A 30 -1.49 -2.14 -8.60
CA GLY A 30 -2.80 -2.36 -7.98
C GLY A 30 -4.02 -2.18 -8.90
N ALA A 31 -5.16 -1.78 -8.33
CA ALA A 31 -6.30 -1.31 -9.14
C ALA A 31 -6.15 0.13 -9.62
N GLY A 32 -5.14 0.86 -9.13
CA GLY A 32 -4.92 2.27 -9.44
C GLY A 32 -4.78 2.49 -10.95
N ILE A 33 -3.92 1.71 -11.62
CA ILE A 33 -3.68 1.89 -13.05
C ILE A 33 -4.92 1.58 -13.89
N TYR A 34 -5.71 0.58 -13.52
CA TYR A 34 -6.85 0.12 -14.31
C TYR A 34 -8.05 1.05 -14.23
N VAL A 35 -8.18 1.81 -13.13
CA VAL A 35 -9.35 2.66 -12.86
C VAL A 35 -9.03 4.14 -12.97
N LEU A 36 -7.88 4.60 -12.45
CA LEU A 36 -7.57 6.02 -12.39
C LEU A 36 -7.00 6.55 -13.71
N VAL A 37 -6.31 5.73 -14.52
CA VAL A 37 -5.73 6.21 -15.78
C VAL A 37 -6.80 6.77 -16.71
N GLY A 38 -7.93 6.08 -16.86
CA GLY A 38 -9.05 6.57 -17.67
C GLY A 38 -9.63 7.88 -17.15
N LYS A 39 -9.75 8.03 -15.82
CA LYS A 39 -10.24 9.28 -15.20
C LYS A 39 -9.28 10.44 -15.40
N VAL A 40 -7.98 10.20 -15.21
CA VAL A 40 -6.93 11.20 -15.43
C VAL A 40 -6.88 11.58 -16.91
N ALA A 41 -6.95 10.61 -17.82
CA ALA A 41 -7.01 10.86 -19.26
C ALA A 41 -8.26 11.66 -19.65
N GLY A 42 -9.42 11.37 -19.07
CA GLY A 42 -10.64 12.14 -19.30
C GLY A 42 -10.56 13.59 -18.81
N HIS A 43 -9.77 13.85 -17.76
CA HIS A 43 -9.60 15.20 -17.21
C HIS A 43 -8.47 15.99 -17.89
N ALA A 44 -7.34 15.35 -18.14
CA ALA A 44 -6.14 15.96 -18.71
C ALA A 44 -6.08 15.90 -20.24
N GLY A 45 -6.90 15.06 -20.88
CA GLY A 45 -6.91 14.89 -22.34
C GLY A 45 -5.55 14.48 -22.90
N GLU A 46 -5.11 15.16 -23.95
CA GLU A 46 -3.85 14.87 -24.67
C GLU A 46 -2.60 15.06 -23.81
N VAL A 47 -2.66 15.90 -22.76
CA VAL A 47 -1.53 16.16 -21.86
C VAL A 47 -1.46 15.17 -20.68
N ALA A 48 -2.30 14.13 -20.66
CA ALA A 48 -2.32 13.12 -19.60
C ALA A 48 -0.96 12.42 -19.42
N LEU A 49 -0.26 12.10 -20.51
CA LEU A 49 1.08 11.50 -20.43
C LEU A 49 2.06 12.42 -19.70
N LEU A 50 2.01 13.71 -20.00
CA LEU A 50 2.86 14.72 -19.40
C LEU A 50 2.55 14.89 -17.90
N ALA A 51 1.26 14.85 -17.53
CA ALA A 51 0.83 14.81 -16.13
C ALA A 51 1.36 13.57 -15.38
N PHE A 52 1.32 12.38 -16.00
CA PHE A 52 1.90 11.17 -15.42
C PHE A 52 3.42 11.24 -15.26
N LEU A 53 4.13 11.83 -16.22
CA LEU A 53 5.59 12.01 -16.12
C LEU A 53 5.97 12.93 -14.95
N ILE A 54 5.24 14.03 -14.75
CA ILE A 54 5.45 14.94 -13.62
C ILE A 54 5.16 14.21 -12.30
N ALA A 55 4.04 13.47 -12.22
CA ALA A 55 3.70 12.70 -11.03
C ALA A 55 4.75 11.62 -10.72
N ALA A 56 5.28 10.93 -11.74
CA ALA A 56 6.34 9.95 -11.59
C ALA A 56 7.64 10.56 -11.06
N LEU A 57 8.01 11.76 -11.53
CA LEU A 57 9.20 12.46 -11.04
C LEU A 57 9.09 12.78 -9.53
N VAL A 58 7.93 13.27 -9.09
CA VAL A 58 7.66 13.54 -7.67
C VAL A 58 7.68 12.24 -6.86
N ALA A 59 7.10 11.16 -7.39
CA ALA A 59 7.09 9.85 -6.73
C ALA A 59 8.51 9.28 -6.55
N VAL A 60 9.40 9.46 -7.54
CA VAL A 60 10.81 9.02 -7.44
C VAL A 60 11.56 9.73 -6.32
N MET A 61 11.35 11.04 -6.15
CA MET A 61 11.98 11.80 -5.05
C MET A 61 11.56 11.25 -3.67
N SER A 62 10.29 10.92 -3.51
CA SER A 62 9.78 10.26 -2.29
C SER A 62 10.37 8.86 -2.13
N ALA A 63 10.42 8.07 -3.20
CA ALA A 63 10.95 6.70 -3.17
C ALA A 63 12.44 6.66 -2.78
N LEU A 64 13.25 7.58 -3.30
CA LEU A 64 14.66 7.69 -2.92
C LEU A 64 14.84 8.05 -1.44
N SER A 65 14.02 8.97 -0.93
CA SER A 65 14.02 9.32 0.50
C SER A 65 13.70 8.11 1.37
N PHE A 66 12.70 7.31 0.98
CA PHE A 66 12.36 6.07 1.68
C PHE A 66 13.41 4.97 1.53
N ALA A 67 14.11 4.90 0.39
CA ALA A 67 15.20 3.95 0.19
C ALA A 67 16.37 4.23 1.15
N GLU A 68 16.77 5.50 1.29
CA GLU A 68 17.81 5.89 2.25
C GLU A 68 17.38 5.57 3.69
N LEU A 69 16.13 5.87 4.04
CA LEU A 69 15.64 5.72 5.40
C LEU A 69 15.42 4.27 5.81
N SER A 70 14.93 3.43 4.90
CA SER A 70 14.75 1.98 5.12
C SER A 70 16.08 1.24 5.27
N SER A 71 17.14 1.69 4.57
CA SER A 71 18.49 1.16 4.74
C SER A 71 19.12 1.54 6.10
N ARG A 72 18.83 2.75 6.60
CA ARG A 72 19.31 3.25 7.90
C ARG A 72 18.55 2.66 9.09
N PHE A 73 17.23 2.50 8.96
CA PHE A 73 16.36 2.04 10.03
C PHE A 73 15.59 0.78 9.60
N PRO A 74 16.23 -0.40 9.56
CA PRO A 74 15.63 -1.65 9.07
C PRO A 74 14.71 -2.30 10.12
N ARG A 75 13.67 -1.57 10.54
CA ARG A 75 12.65 -2.01 11.50
C ARG A 75 11.28 -2.14 10.83
N SER A 76 10.51 -3.15 11.21
CA SER A 76 9.19 -3.47 10.63
C SER A 76 8.05 -2.53 11.05
N ALA A 77 8.31 -1.24 11.25
CA ALA A 77 7.31 -0.26 11.66
C ALA A 77 7.29 1.02 10.79
N GLY A 78 7.97 0.99 9.64
CA GLY A 78 7.81 1.95 8.55
C GLY A 78 7.96 3.42 8.96
N GLU A 79 7.03 4.25 8.47
CA GLU A 79 7.01 5.70 8.66
C GLU A 79 6.93 6.11 10.14
N ALA A 80 6.26 5.29 10.96
CA ALA A 80 6.15 5.57 12.39
C ALA A 80 7.53 5.55 13.09
N VAL A 81 8.43 4.66 12.67
CA VAL A 81 9.82 4.63 13.18
C VAL A 81 10.59 5.84 12.71
N TYR A 82 10.45 6.20 11.44
CA TYR A 82 11.15 7.35 10.87
C TYR A 82 10.83 8.65 11.61
N VAL A 83 9.54 8.87 11.91
CA VAL A 83 9.09 10.04 12.67
C VAL A 83 9.54 9.97 14.13
N ARG A 84 9.58 8.78 14.72
CA ARG A 84 10.11 8.59 16.08
C ARG A 84 11.59 8.94 16.16
N GLU A 85 12.41 8.45 15.23
CA GLU A 85 13.85 8.69 15.23
C GLU A 85 14.16 10.15 14.85
N ALA A 86 13.34 10.81 14.01
CA ALA A 86 13.52 12.21 13.66
C ALA A 86 13.15 13.20 14.78
N PHE A 87 12.05 12.95 15.50
CA PHE A 87 11.50 13.94 16.46
C PHE A 87 11.57 13.52 17.93
N GLY A 88 11.87 12.25 18.22
CA GLY A 88 11.94 11.71 19.58
C GLY A 88 10.60 11.70 20.34
N LYS A 89 9.47 12.01 19.67
CA LYS A 89 8.14 12.13 20.30
C LYS A 89 7.27 10.89 20.02
N PRO A 90 6.95 10.08 21.05
CA PRO A 90 6.14 8.86 20.88
C PRO A 90 4.73 9.15 20.35
N ALA A 91 4.12 10.27 20.77
CA ALA A 91 2.79 10.66 20.33
C ALA A 91 2.72 10.91 18.82
N LEU A 92 3.75 11.56 18.23
CA LEU A 92 3.80 11.79 16.78
C LEU A 92 3.99 10.48 16.01
N SER A 93 4.85 9.60 16.51
CA SER A 93 5.04 8.26 15.93
C SER A 93 3.74 7.45 15.92
N PHE A 94 2.97 7.50 17.02
CA PHE A 94 1.67 6.84 17.13
C PHE A 94 0.64 7.44 16.15
N LEU A 95 0.54 8.77 16.07
CA LEU A 95 -0.37 9.45 15.14
C LEU A 95 -0.07 9.10 13.67
N VAL A 96 1.21 9.06 13.31
CA VAL A 96 1.63 8.68 11.95
C VAL A 96 1.34 7.22 11.67
N GLY A 97 1.61 6.32 12.63
CA GLY A 97 1.23 4.92 12.52
C GLY A 97 -0.28 4.73 12.30
N LEU A 98 -1.11 5.49 13.03
CA LEU A 98 -2.56 5.48 12.86
C LEU A 98 -2.98 6.03 11.49
N ALA A 99 -2.35 7.10 11.01
CA ALA A 99 -2.62 7.66 9.69
C ALA A 99 -2.26 6.68 8.57
N VAL A 100 -1.14 5.97 8.68
CA VAL A 100 -0.74 4.91 7.74
C VAL A 100 -1.76 3.78 7.76
N ALA A 101 -2.17 3.30 8.93
CA ALA A 101 -3.21 2.28 9.04
C ALA A 101 -4.55 2.71 8.39
N ALA A 102 -4.98 3.95 8.64
CA ALA A 102 -6.19 4.51 8.03
C ALA A 102 -6.06 4.61 6.49
N SER A 103 -4.91 5.05 5.98
CA SER A 103 -4.65 5.08 4.54
C SER A 103 -4.69 3.70 3.89
N GLY A 104 -4.20 2.67 4.59
CA GLY A 104 -4.29 1.27 4.16
C GLY A 104 -5.74 0.80 4.04
N LEU A 105 -6.58 1.14 5.03
CA LEU A 105 -8.01 0.85 5.02
C LEU A 105 -8.74 1.52 3.85
N ILE A 106 -8.47 2.81 3.61
CA ILE A 106 -9.04 3.57 2.49
C ILE A 106 -8.57 2.97 1.16
N SER A 107 -7.28 2.62 1.05
CA SER A 107 -6.70 2.01 -0.14
C SER A 107 -7.33 0.66 -0.45
N ALA A 108 -7.57 -0.18 0.57
CA ALA A 108 -8.27 -1.45 0.41
C ALA A 108 -9.71 -1.25 -0.08
N GLY A 109 -10.43 -0.26 0.45
CA GLY A 109 -11.76 0.12 -0.03
C GLY A 109 -11.76 0.58 -1.50
N ALA A 110 -10.79 1.42 -1.89
CA ALA A 110 -10.63 1.87 -3.26
C ALA A 110 -10.32 0.71 -4.22
N LEU A 111 -9.47 -0.23 -3.80
CA LEU A 111 -9.14 -1.46 -4.54
C LEU A 111 -10.38 -2.34 -4.76
N LEU A 112 -11.20 -2.53 -3.72
CA LEU A 112 -12.46 -3.27 -3.81
C LEU A 112 -13.43 -2.65 -4.81
N VAL A 113 -13.69 -1.34 -4.70
CA VAL A 113 -14.59 -0.60 -5.59
C VAL A 113 -14.06 -0.63 -7.03
N GLY A 114 -12.76 -0.42 -7.21
CA GLY A 114 -12.13 -0.46 -8.54
C GLY A 114 -12.24 -1.83 -9.21
N SER A 115 -11.98 -2.89 -8.45
CA SER A 115 -12.07 -4.27 -8.95
C SER A 115 -13.51 -4.66 -9.28
N ALA A 116 -14.47 -4.28 -8.43
CA ALA A 116 -15.89 -4.50 -8.69
C ALA A 116 -16.36 -3.79 -9.96
N GLY A 117 -15.92 -2.54 -10.19
CA GLY A 117 -16.23 -1.79 -11.40
C GLY A 117 -15.68 -2.46 -12.68
N TYR A 118 -14.48 -3.02 -12.61
CA TYR A 118 -13.91 -3.75 -13.74
C TYR A 118 -14.67 -5.04 -14.04
N ILE A 119 -14.99 -5.85 -13.01
CA ILE A 119 -15.75 -7.10 -13.15
C ILE A 119 -17.18 -6.87 -13.66
N ALA A 120 -17.81 -5.76 -13.24
CA ALA A 120 -19.15 -5.38 -13.71
C ALA A 120 -19.22 -5.17 -15.22
N SER A 121 -18.08 -4.93 -15.89
CA SER A 121 -18.03 -4.84 -17.36
C SER A 121 -18.21 -6.19 -18.05
N PHE A 122 -17.99 -7.30 -17.34
CA PHE A 122 -18.11 -8.67 -17.86
C PHE A 122 -19.34 -9.40 -17.32
N VAL A 123 -19.87 -8.98 -16.17
CA VAL A 123 -21.00 -9.64 -15.49
C VAL A 123 -22.07 -8.62 -15.15
N ALA A 124 -23.32 -8.88 -15.57
CA ALA A 124 -24.48 -8.03 -15.29
C ALA A 124 -25.02 -8.21 -13.85
N LEU A 125 -24.15 -8.07 -12.85
CA LEU A 125 -24.52 -8.06 -11.43
C LEU A 125 -24.52 -6.62 -10.90
N ALA A 126 -25.33 -6.37 -9.88
CA ALA A 126 -25.35 -5.07 -9.20
C ALA A 126 -23.99 -4.76 -8.56
N PRO A 127 -23.46 -3.52 -8.65
CA PRO A 127 -22.14 -3.18 -8.09
C PRO A 127 -21.99 -3.51 -6.60
N TRP A 128 -23.06 -3.31 -5.82
CA TRP A 128 -23.08 -3.61 -4.39
C TRP A 128 -22.86 -5.09 -4.08
N SER A 129 -23.39 -6.00 -4.89
CA SER A 129 -23.18 -7.43 -4.66
C SER A 129 -21.75 -7.84 -4.98
N LEU A 130 -21.15 -7.30 -6.06
CA LEU A 130 -19.74 -7.54 -6.39
C LEU A 130 -18.79 -7.05 -5.29
N ILE A 131 -19.04 -5.86 -4.74
CA ILE A 131 -18.22 -5.32 -3.63
C ILE A 131 -18.31 -6.22 -2.40
N ILE A 132 -19.50 -6.65 -2.01
CA ILE A 132 -19.69 -7.52 -0.84
C ILE A 132 -19.02 -8.88 -1.06
N ILE A 133 -19.21 -9.50 -2.24
CA ILE A 133 -18.59 -10.79 -2.57
C ILE A 133 -17.07 -10.69 -2.52
N LEU A 134 -16.49 -9.66 -3.17
CA LEU A 134 -15.04 -9.44 -3.16
C LEU A 134 -14.51 -9.17 -1.75
N LEU A 135 -15.24 -8.40 -0.95
CA LEU A 135 -14.86 -8.11 0.43
C LEU A 135 -14.80 -9.39 1.25
N VAL A 136 -15.85 -10.23 1.22
CA VAL A 136 -15.88 -11.50 1.96
C VAL A 136 -14.80 -12.46 1.45
N LEU A 137 -14.60 -12.56 0.14
CA LEU A 137 -13.57 -13.41 -0.45
C LEU A 137 -12.16 -12.97 0.00
N LEU A 138 -11.85 -11.68 -0.08
CA LEU A 138 -10.52 -11.18 0.28
C LEU A 138 -10.26 -11.24 1.79
N THR A 139 -11.27 -11.02 2.63
CA THR A 139 -11.10 -11.14 4.09
C THR A 139 -10.95 -12.60 4.52
N THR A 140 -11.71 -13.53 3.94
CA THR A 140 -11.57 -14.96 4.24
C THR A 140 -10.23 -15.53 3.78
N LEU A 141 -9.67 -15.05 2.67
CA LEU A 141 -8.33 -15.44 2.22
C LEU A 141 -7.22 -14.85 3.11
N ALA A 142 -7.47 -13.71 3.74
CA ALA A 142 -6.49 -13.01 4.58
C ALA A 142 -6.39 -13.56 6.02
N ILE A 143 -7.38 -14.36 6.46
CA ILE A 143 -7.45 -14.98 7.79
C ILE A 143 -6.97 -16.44 7.69
#